data_AF-N6TT14-F1
#
_entry.id   AF-N6TT14-F1
#
_cell.length_a   1.000
_cell.length_b   1.000
_cell.length_c   1.000
_cell.angle_alpha   90.00
_cell.angle_beta   90.00
_cell.angle_gamma   90.00
#
_symmetry.space_group_name_H-M   'P 1'
#
loop_
_entity.id
_entity.type
_entity.pdbx_description
1 polymer ?
#
loop_
_entity_poly.entity_id
_entity_poly.type
_entity_poly.pdbx_seq_one_letter_code
_entity_poly.pdbx_strand_id
1 'polypeptide(L)'
;MCAVKDNNYQPYPLEQVRHIAYQLCYSVLFLHDNKLTHTDLKPENILFVDSEFELVYNSKKRRDVMRVAKTDVRLIDFGSATFDHEHHSTIVSTRHYRAPEVIL
;
A
#
# COMPACT_ATOMS: atom_id res chain seq x y z
N MET A 1 -0.28 11.64 -9.28
CA MET A 1 -0.41 10.31 -8.67
C MET A 1 -1.00 9.39 -9.72
N CYS A 2 -0.44 8.19 -9.90
CA CYS A 2 -1.07 7.15 -10.71
C CYS A 2 -1.68 6.13 -9.74
N ALA A 3 -2.59 6.61 -8.88
CA ALA A 3 -3.31 5.72 -7.99
C ALA A 3 -4.18 4.79 -8.86
N VAL A 4 -4.52 3.61 -8.32
CA VAL A 4 -5.44 2.67 -8.98
C VAL A 4 -6.74 3.36 -9.41
N LYS A 5 -7.19 4.36 -8.65
CA LYS A 5 -8.34 5.22 -8.99
C LYS A 5 -8.13 6.01 -10.29
N ASP A 6 -6.96 6.60 -10.48
CA ASP A 6 -6.62 7.42 -11.65
C ASP A 6 -6.49 6.56 -12.91
N ASN A 7 -6.15 5.28 -12.74
CA ASN A 7 -6.10 4.29 -13.81
C ASN A 7 -7.40 3.48 -13.89
N ASN A 8 -8.57 4.06 -13.59
CA ASN A 8 -9.89 3.42 -13.70
C ASN A 8 -9.94 1.99 -13.12
N TYR A 9 -9.41 1.85 -11.90
CA TYR A 9 -9.33 0.61 -11.14
C TYR A 9 -8.66 -0.55 -11.89
N GLN A 10 -7.76 -0.25 -12.83
CA GLN A 10 -6.96 -1.29 -13.47
C GLN A 10 -5.97 -1.89 -12.45
N PRO A 11 -5.90 -3.23 -12.35
CA PRO A 11 -4.94 -3.87 -11.47
C PRO A 11 -3.53 -3.73 -12.02
N TYR A 12 -2.55 -3.68 -11.12
CA TYR A 12 -1.14 -3.76 -11.49
C TYR A 12 -0.79 -5.16 -12.03
N PRO A 13 0.12 -5.26 -13.01
CA PRO A 13 0.71 -6.53 -13.41
C PRO A 13 1.37 -7.25 -12.22
N LEU A 14 1.36 -8.58 -12.21
CA LEU A 14 1.88 -9.39 -11.11
C LEU A 14 3.33 -9.07 -10.72
N GLU A 15 4.16 -8.72 -11.70
CA GLU A 15 5.54 -8.29 -11.47
C GLU A 15 5.63 -7.01 -10.63
N GLN A 16 4.80 -6.01 -10.94
CA GLN A 16 4.71 -4.77 -10.17
C GLN A 16 4.16 -5.04 -8.77
N VAL A 17 3.11 -5.87 -8.66
CA VAL A 17 2.56 -6.31 -7.36
C VAL A 17 3.65 -6.95 -6.51
N ARG A 18 4.48 -7.84 -7.08
CA ARG A 18 5.57 -8.51 -6.36
C ARG A 18 6.59 -7.49 -5.81
N HIS A 19 7.02 -6.55 -6.63
CA HIS A 19 8.01 -5.55 -6.21
C HIS A 19 7.46 -4.60 -5.14
N ILE A 20 6.21 -4.16 -5.28
CA ILE A 20 5.51 -3.33 -4.29
C ILE A 20 5.35 -4.10 -2.98
N ALA A 21 4.85 -5.33 -3.02
CA ALA A 21 4.62 -6.16 -1.84
C ALA A 21 5.92 -6.43 -1.07
N TYR A 22 7.02 -6.71 -1.77
CA TYR A 22 8.32 -6.91 -1.13
C TYR A 22 8.76 -5.68 -0.33
N GLN A 23 8.68 -4.49 -0.92
CA GLN A 23 9.03 -3.24 -0.24
C GLN A 23 8.13 -2.97 0.96
N LEU A 24 6.81 -3.23 0.85
CA LEU A 24 5.88 -3.06 1.95
C LEU A 24 6.17 -4.02 3.10
N CYS A 25 6.41 -5.30 2.82
CA CYS A 25 6.82 -6.27 3.83
C CYS A 25 8.12 -5.85 4.52
N TYR A 26 9.09 -5.36 3.75
CA TYR A 26 10.36 -4.87 4.30
C TYR A 26 10.17 -3.64 5.19
N SER A 27 9.36 -2.66 4.75
CA SER A 27 9.04 -1.48 5.56
C SER A 27 8.31 -1.84 6.85
N VAL A 28 7.32 -2.73 6.79
CA VAL A 28 6.55 -3.16 7.98
C VAL A 28 7.42 -4.00 8.92
N LEU A 29 8.27 -4.89 8.40
CA LEU A 29 9.25 -5.64 9.19
C LEU A 29 10.15 -4.69 9.99
N PHE A 30 10.66 -3.63 9.36
CA PHE A 30 11.45 -2.62 10.05
C PHE A 30 10.69 -1.97 11.21
N LEU A 31 9.39 -1.68 11.06
CA LEU A 31 8.58 -1.14 12.18
C LEU A 31 8.46 -2.15 13.32
N HIS A 32 8.17 -3.42 12.99
CA HIS A 32 8.02 -4.48 13.98
C HIS A 32 9.32 -4.77 14.74
N ASP A 33 10.48 -4.72 14.06
CA ASP A 33 11.80 -4.84 14.70
C ASP A 33 12.04 -3.70 15.72
N ASN A 34 11.44 -2.54 15.48
CA ASN A 34 11.45 -1.37 16.37
C ASN A 34 10.26 -1.31 17.34
N LYS A 35 9.52 -2.42 17.52
CA LYS A 35 8.38 -2.52 18.46
C LYS A 35 7.28 -1.50 18.18
N LEU A 36 7.10 -1.17 16.90
CA LEU A 36 6.08 -0.23 16.42
C LEU A 36 5.13 -0.95 15.46
N THR A 37 3.84 -0.83 15.72
CA THR A 37 2.78 -1.30 14.82
C THR A 37 2.14 -0.11 14.12
N HIS A 38 2.02 -0.11 12.79
CA HIS A 38 1.43 1.03 12.05
C HIS A 38 -0.09 1.20 12.27
N THR A 39 -0.80 0.08 12.46
CA THR A 39 -2.26 -0.02 12.69
C THR A 39 -3.21 0.45 11.58
N ASP A 40 -2.81 1.34 10.66
CA ASP A 40 -3.64 1.81 9.52
C ASP A 40 -3.00 1.58 8.14
N LEU A 41 -2.59 0.33 7.86
CA LEU A 41 -2.09 -0.05 6.53
C LEU A 41 -3.24 -0.13 5.52
N LYS A 42 -3.15 0.69 4.48
CA LYS A 42 -4.12 0.76 3.38
C LYS A 42 -3.46 1.33 2.11
N PRO A 43 -4.01 1.09 0.91
CA PRO A 43 -3.46 1.63 -0.34
C PRO A 43 -3.28 3.15 -0.33
N GLU A 44 -4.14 3.90 0.38
CA GLU A 44 -4.04 5.35 0.52
C GLU A 44 -2.79 5.80 1.29
N ASN A 45 -2.24 4.94 2.16
CA ASN A 45 -1.04 5.21 2.96
C ASN A 45 0.23 4.65 2.30
N ILE A 46 0.14 4.19 1.05
CA ILE A 46 1.26 3.67 0.27
C ILE A 46 1.45 4.60 -0.93
N LEU A 47 2.57 5.33 -0.95
CA LEU A 47 2.88 6.26 -2.02
C LEU A 47 3.99 5.73 -2.92
N PHE A 48 3.82 5.89 -4.22
CA PHE A 48 4.94 5.75 -5.14
C PHE A 48 5.93 6.90 -4.94
N VAL A 49 7.22 6.58 -4.95
CA VAL A 49 8.30 7.57 -4.91
C VAL A 49 8.27 8.45 -6.16
N ASP A 50 7.97 7.83 -7.31
CA ASP A 50 7.84 8.48 -8.60
C ASP A 50 6.46 8.16 -9.19
N SER A 51 5.77 9.18 -9.70
CA SER A 51 4.42 9.04 -10.25
C SER A 51 4.37 9.00 -11.78
N GLU A 52 5.53 8.94 -12.43
CA GLU A 52 5.64 8.73 -13.87
C GLU A 52 4.95 7.43 -14.32
N PHE A 53 4.27 7.53 -15.46
CA PHE A 53 3.56 6.42 -16.08
C PHE A 53 3.82 6.41 -17.59
N GLU A 54 3.69 5.22 -18.17
CA GLU A 54 3.74 4.97 -19.59
C GLU A 54 2.38 4.49 -20.07
N LEU A 55 1.98 4.90 -21.28
CA LEU A 55 0.82 4.34 -21.95
C LEU A 55 1.24 3.06 -22.67
N VAL A 56 0.64 1.94 -22.28
CA VAL A 56 0.92 0.63 -22.86
C VAL A 56 -0.36 0.08 -23.48
N TYR A 57 -0.29 -0.32 -24.75
CA TYR A 57 -1.44 -0.92 -25.42
C TYR A 57 -1.75 -2.30 -24.84
N ASN A 58 -2.95 -2.46 -24.27
CA ASN A 58 -3.42 -3.74 -23.77
C ASN A 58 -4.26 -4.44 -24.85
N SER A 59 -3.67 -5.43 -25.52
CA SER A 59 -4.32 -6.20 -26.59
C SER A 59 -5.61 -6.88 -26.14
N LYS A 60 -5.66 -7.38 -24.90
CA LYS A 60 -6.85 -8.05 -24.34
C LYS A 60 -8.01 -7.07 -24.11
N LYS A 61 -7.72 -5.84 -23.70
CA LYS A 61 -8.72 -4.79 -23.46
C LYS A 61 -8.94 -3.87 -24.65
N ARG A 62 -8.15 -4.05 -25.72
CA ARG A 62 -8.18 -3.28 -26.97
C ARG A 62 -8.10 -1.77 -26.75
N ARG A 63 -7.32 -1.34 -25.76
CA ARG A 63 -7.13 0.07 -25.38
C ARG A 63 -5.78 0.28 -24.72
N ASP A 64 -5.31 1.51 -24.69
CA ASP A 64 -4.16 1.90 -23.88
C ASP A 64 -4.52 1.89 -22.39
N VAL A 65 -3.56 1.47 -21.57
CA VAL A 65 -3.65 1.51 -20.11
C VAL A 65 -2.42 2.23 -19.57
N MET A 66 -2.59 2.95 -18.46
CA MET A 66 -1.45 3.55 -17.77
C MET A 66 -0.71 2.44 -17.02
N ARG A 67 0.60 2.38 -17.18
CA ARG A 67 1.49 1.52 -16.41
C ARG A 67 2.49 2.40 -15.68
N VAL A 68 2.61 2.22 -14.37
CA VAL A 68 3.60 2.98 -13.59
C VAL A 68 5.01 2.61 -14.06
N ALA A 69 5.85 3.61 -14.32
CA ALA A 69 7.21 3.41 -14.83
C ALA A 69 8.13 2.82 -13.75
N LYS A 70 8.05 3.34 -12.51
CA LYS A 70 8.82 2.88 -11.36
C LYS A 70 7.89 2.48 -10.23
N THR A 71 8.15 1.34 -9.61
CA THR A 71 7.27 0.77 -8.57
C THR A 71 7.85 0.89 -7.17
N ASP A 72 8.82 1.78 -6.98
CA ASP A 72 9.35 2.12 -5.67
C ASP A 72 8.26 2.79 -4.83
N VAL A 73 8.05 2.29 -3.62
CA VAL A 73 7.01 2.77 -2.72
C VAL A 73 7.57 3.17 -1.34
N ARG A 74 6.82 4.01 -0.64
CA ARG A 74 7.05 4.40 0.74
C ARG A 74 5.74 4.33 1.52
N LEU A 75 5.85 3.84 2.74
CA LEU A 75 4.77 3.86 3.72
C LEU A 75 4.73 5.24 4.39
N ILE A 76 3.53 5.80 4.54
CA ILE A 76 3.28 7.10 5.17
C ILE A 76 2.19 6.99 6.23
N ASP A 77 1.93 8.09 6.94
CA ASP A 77 0.82 8.23 7.90
C ASP A 77 0.97 7.37 9.18
N PHE A 78 2.02 7.68 9.94
CA PHE A 78 2.31 7.08 11.24
C PHE A 78 1.49 7.69 12.40
N GLY A 79 0.45 8.49 12.12
CA GLY A 79 -0.32 9.19 13.16
C GLY A 79 -1.13 8.26 14.07
N SER A 80 -1.33 7.01 13.64
CA SER A 80 -1.97 5.93 14.40
C SER A 80 -1.01 4.79 14.77
N ALA A 81 0.30 4.97 14.51
CA ALA A 81 1.28 3.98 14.89
C ALA A 81 1.36 3.90 16.42
N THR A 82 1.50 2.70 16.96
CA THR A 82 1.50 2.44 18.41
C THR A 82 2.70 1.57 18.76
N PHE A 83 3.44 1.95 19.80
CA PHE A 83 4.50 1.11 20.33
C PHE A 83 3.94 -0.01 21.21
N ASP A 84 4.63 -1.15 21.29
CA ASP A 84 4.19 -2.33 22.08
C ASP A 84 3.93 -2.03 23.57
N HIS A 85 4.51 -0.96 24.12
CA HIS A 85 4.38 -0.56 25.52
C HIS A 85 3.36 0.56 25.76
N GLU A 86 2.73 1.07 24.71
CA GLU A 86 1.71 2.11 24.79
C GLU A 86 0.31 1.52 24.94
N HIS A 87 -0.66 2.38 25.27
CA HIS A 87 -2.05 1.98 25.34
C HIS A 87 -2.58 1.62 23.94
N HIS A 88 -2.90 0.35 23.73
CA HIS A 88 -3.51 -0.12 22.50
C HIS A 88 -4.99 0.24 22.46
N SER A 89 -5.37 1.09 21.51
CA SER A 89 -6.78 1.40 21.27
C SER A 89 -7.53 0.15 20.82
N THR A 90 -8.71 -0.09 21.40
CA THR A 90 -9.55 -1.28 21.09
C THR A 90 -9.98 -1.32 19.62
N ILE A 91 -10.06 -0.16 18.97
CA ILE A 91 -10.43 -0.04 17.56
C ILE A 91 -9.29 0.65 16.82
N VAL A 92 -8.62 -0.10 15.93
CA VAL A 92 -7.61 0.41 14.99
C VAL A 92 -7.93 0.01 13.56
N SER A 93 -7.18 0.53 12.59
CA SER A 93 -7.35 0.32 11.14
C SER A 93 -8.63 0.90 10.54
N THR A 94 -8.52 1.34 9.28
CA THR A 94 -9.68 1.57 8.41
C THR A 94 -10.47 0.27 8.21
N ARG A 95 -11.81 0.34 8.31
CA ARG A 95 -12.72 -0.83 8.40
C ARG A 95 -12.42 -1.96 7.40
N HIS A 96 -12.13 -1.65 6.14
CA HIS A 96 -11.90 -2.65 5.08
C HIS A 96 -10.60 -3.45 5.23
N TYR A 97 -9.65 -2.95 6.03
CA TYR A 97 -8.31 -3.53 6.22
C TYR A 97 -8.08 -4.01 7.65
N ARG A 98 -9.13 -3.99 8.47
CA ARG A 98 -9.05 -4.37 9.87
C ARG A 98 -8.94 -5.89 10.03
N ALA A 99 -7.99 -6.32 10.86
CA ALA A 99 -7.82 -7.71 11.20
C ALA A 99 -8.98 -8.22 12.09
N PRO A 100 -9.34 -9.52 12.00
CA PRO A 100 -10.51 -10.07 12.69
C PRO A 100 -10.43 -9.93 14.23
N GLU A 101 -9.24 -10.01 14.81
CA GLU A 101 -8.99 -9.86 16.24
C GLU A 101 -9.24 -8.43 16.78
N VAL A 102 -9.34 -7.43 15.91
CA VAL A 102 -9.67 -6.03 16.26
C VAL A 102 -11.18 -5.77 16.17
N ILE A 103 -11.96 -6.71 15.62
CA ILE A 103 -13.41 -6.59 15.46
C ILE A 103 -14.16 -7.27 16.62
N LEU A 104 -13.55 -8.31 17.21
CA LEU A 104 -14.08 -9.12 18.31
C LEU A 104 -13.91 -8.41 19.66
#